data_AF-A0A537XRV3-F1
#
_entry.id   AF-A0A537XRV3-F1
#
_cell.length_a   1.000
_cell.length_b   1.000
_cell.length_c   1.000
_cell.angle_alpha   90.00
_cell.angle_beta   90.00
_cell.angle_gamma   90.00
#
_symmetry.space_group_name_H-M   'P 1'
#
loop_
_entity.id
_entity.type
_entity.pdbx_description
1 polymer ?
#
loop_
_entity_poly.entity_id
_entity_poly.type
_entity_poly.pdbx_seq_one_letter_code
_entity_poly.pdbx_strand_id
1 'polypeptide(L)'
;MTEPQAALYTTVSIFPPSAAKMTVCYGFVCRRREILDFTAADRAALTKILGSGRASAAAERAAVQKAVIWFDRRMGPVIGTAKRVAKADFRYFDAPHNYDCWDTTRNTTSLLLVLQEWRLLRYHVVGNPHYRGNALVLQTPHNTAVLVDRGTKIEWAVDLWPRGYLQPPDVMPITRWVTED
;
A
#
# COMPACT_ATOMS: atom_id res chain seq x y z
N MET A 1 11.79 -0.76 11.75
CA MET A 1 10.47 -0.12 11.62
C MET A 1 10.41 1.03 12.60
N THR A 2 9.87 2.18 12.20
CA THR A 2 9.71 3.38 13.04
C THR A 2 8.41 3.31 13.87
N GLU A 3 8.24 4.23 14.82
CA GLU A 3 6.99 4.34 15.60
C GLU A 3 5.75 4.59 14.72
N PRO A 4 5.75 5.53 13.74
CA PRO A 4 4.58 5.73 12.88
C PRO A 4 4.25 4.52 12.00
N GLN A 5 5.27 3.80 11.54
CA GLN A 5 5.05 2.53 10.82
C GLN A 5 4.46 1.47 11.76
N ALA A 6 4.97 1.34 12.98
CA ALA A 6 4.46 0.40 13.97
C ALA A 6 2.99 0.70 14.34
N ALA A 7 2.63 1.99 14.43
CA ALA A 7 1.28 2.45 14.74
C ALA A 7 0.22 1.95 13.74
N LEU A 8 0.59 1.72 12.47
CA LEU A 8 -0.31 1.10 11.49
C LEU A 8 -0.83 -0.27 11.96
N TYR A 9 -0.05 -0.99 12.76
CA TYR A 9 -0.37 -2.35 13.21
C TYR A 9 -0.94 -2.37 14.62
N THR A 10 -0.29 -1.65 15.55
CA THR A 10 -0.67 -1.68 16.97
C THR A 10 -2.03 -1.05 17.22
N THR A 11 -2.40 0.01 16.49
CA THR A 11 -3.69 0.71 16.65
C THR A 11 -4.91 -0.16 16.32
N VAL A 12 -4.73 -1.23 15.56
CA VAL A 12 -5.78 -2.20 15.22
C VAL A 12 -5.49 -3.59 15.79
N SER A 13 -4.54 -3.71 16.72
CA SER A 13 -4.17 -4.98 17.36
C SER A 13 -3.84 -6.10 16.36
N ILE A 14 -2.98 -5.79 15.38
CA ILE A 14 -2.39 -6.78 14.47
C ILE A 14 -0.86 -6.73 14.56
N PHE A 15 -0.21 -7.79 14.11
CA PHE A 15 1.24 -7.82 14.02
C PHE A 15 1.75 -7.11 12.76
N PRO A 16 2.93 -6.47 12.83
CA PRO A 16 3.68 -6.03 11.65
C PRO A 16 3.94 -7.18 10.67
N PRO A 17 4.14 -6.90 9.38
CA PRO A 17 4.52 -7.93 8.42
C PRO A 17 5.89 -8.52 8.76
N SER A 18 6.12 -9.73 8.25
CA SER A 18 7.42 -10.41 8.29
C SER A 18 7.80 -10.87 6.88
N ALA A 19 9.02 -11.37 6.72
CA ALA A 19 9.44 -11.97 5.45
C ALA A 19 8.57 -13.15 4.98
N ALA A 20 7.77 -13.76 5.86
CA ALA A 20 6.94 -14.93 5.54
C ALA A 20 5.45 -14.61 5.36
N LYS A 21 4.94 -13.57 6.01
CA LYS A 21 3.50 -13.28 6.01
C LYS A 21 3.16 -11.85 6.40
N MET A 22 1.95 -11.44 6.03
CA MET A 22 1.33 -10.19 6.48
C MET A 22 -0.16 -10.37 6.74
N THR A 23 -0.71 -9.56 7.65
CA THR A 23 -2.16 -9.41 7.79
C THR A 23 -2.67 -8.46 6.71
N VAL A 24 -3.70 -8.87 6.00
CA VAL A 24 -4.44 -8.07 5.02
C VAL A 24 -5.70 -7.54 5.68
N CYS A 25 -5.78 -6.23 5.86
CA CYS A 25 -6.94 -5.52 6.38
C CYS A 25 -7.95 -5.23 5.28
N TYR A 26 -9.24 -5.41 5.56
CA TYR A 26 -10.33 -5.02 4.68
C TYR A 26 -11.61 -4.80 5.48
N GLY A 27 -12.71 -4.38 4.83
CA GLY A 27 -13.96 -4.17 5.57
C GLY A 27 -14.03 -2.84 6.31
N PHE A 28 -13.13 -1.90 5.98
CA PHE A 28 -12.89 -0.62 6.64
C PHE A 28 -12.33 -0.78 8.06
N VAL A 29 -11.45 0.14 8.45
CA VAL A 29 -10.79 0.21 9.75
C VAL A 29 -10.16 -1.13 10.20
N CYS A 30 -9.69 -1.95 9.26
CA CYS A 30 -9.17 -3.29 9.51
C CYS A 30 -10.12 -4.20 10.32
N ARG A 31 -11.44 -4.04 10.11
CA ARG A 31 -12.47 -4.83 10.78
C ARG A 31 -12.43 -6.29 10.37
N ARG A 32 -12.08 -6.56 9.12
CA ARG A 32 -11.87 -7.90 8.58
C ARG A 32 -10.41 -8.09 8.22
N ARG A 33 -9.94 -9.33 8.39
CA ARG A 33 -8.51 -9.68 8.33
C ARG A 33 -8.36 -11.01 7.64
N GLU A 34 -7.36 -11.11 6.80
CA GLU A 34 -6.90 -12.36 6.19
C GLU A 34 -5.38 -12.44 6.30
N ILE A 35 -4.81 -13.63 6.46
CA ILE A 35 -3.36 -13.78 6.43
C ILE A 35 -2.91 -14.11 5.01
N LEU A 36 -2.03 -13.28 4.47
CA LEU A 36 -1.26 -13.62 3.28
C LEU A 36 0.06 -14.26 3.73
N ASP A 37 0.13 -15.59 3.63
CA ASP A 37 1.39 -16.33 3.69
C ASP A 37 2.06 -16.30 2.31
N PHE A 38 3.29 -15.80 2.25
CA PHE A 38 4.06 -15.72 1.01
C PHE A 38 4.67 -17.07 0.67
N THR A 39 4.25 -17.64 -0.45
CA THR A 39 4.85 -18.85 -0.99
C THR A 39 6.17 -18.54 -1.71
N ALA A 40 6.94 -19.58 -2.03
CA ALA A 40 8.12 -19.44 -2.88
C ALA A 40 7.76 -18.86 -4.27
N ALA A 41 6.60 -19.22 -4.82
CA ALA A 41 6.11 -18.71 -6.09
C ALA A 41 5.75 -17.21 -6.01
N ASP A 42 5.12 -16.77 -4.92
CA ASP A 42 4.82 -15.36 -4.66
C ASP A 42 6.11 -14.53 -4.59
N ARG A 43 7.10 -15.01 -3.84
CA ARG A 43 8.41 -14.36 -3.74
C ARG A 43 9.13 -14.29 -5.10
N ALA A 44 9.09 -15.36 -5.89
CA ALA A 44 9.68 -15.38 -7.23
C ALA A 44 8.99 -14.39 -8.18
N ALA A 45 7.66 -14.32 -8.15
CA ALA A 45 6.88 -13.37 -8.95
C ALA A 45 7.22 -11.92 -8.60
N LEU A 46 7.23 -11.57 -7.31
CA LEU A 46 7.60 -10.23 -6.83
C LEU A 46 9.07 -9.91 -7.15
N THR A 47 9.99 -10.85 -6.98
CA THR A 47 11.40 -10.66 -7.35
C THR A 47 11.55 -10.34 -8.85
N LYS A 48 10.81 -11.04 -9.72
CA LYS A 48 10.80 -10.75 -11.17
C LYS A 48 10.21 -9.36 -11.46
N ILE A 49 9.12 -9.00 -10.80
CA ILE A 49 8.49 -7.68 -10.97
C ILE A 49 9.48 -6.57 -10.59
N LEU A 50 10.05 -6.62 -9.39
CA LEU A 50 10.99 -5.60 -8.91
C LEU A 50 12.31 -5.62 -9.69
N GLY A 51 12.76 -6.80 -10.14
CA GLY A 51 13.92 -6.95 -11.01
C GLY A 51 13.79 -6.19 -12.34
N SER A 52 12.57 -6.02 -12.87
CA SER A 52 12.32 -5.21 -14.07
C SER A 52 12.51 -3.70 -13.84
N GLY A 53 12.46 -3.24 -12.59
CA GLY A 53 12.64 -1.84 -12.19
C GLY A 53 14.08 -1.44 -11.82
N ARG A 54 15.05 -2.36 -11.93
CA ARG A 54 16.42 -2.17 -11.40
C ARG A 54 17.27 -1.08 -12.06
N ALA A 55 16.80 -0.49 -13.15
CA ALA A 55 17.55 0.46 -13.97
C ALA A 55 17.61 1.87 -13.37
N SER A 56 16.58 2.29 -12.61
CA SER A 56 16.52 3.62 -12.02
C SER A 56 15.47 3.69 -10.91
N ALA A 57 15.51 4.75 -10.10
CA ALA A 57 14.48 5.01 -9.08
C ALA A 57 13.07 5.14 -9.70
N ALA A 58 12.94 5.81 -10.86
CA ALA A 58 11.67 5.90 -11.56
C ALA A 58 11.15 4.53 -12.03
N ALA A 59 12.04 3.67 -12.54
CA ALA A 59 11.67 2.31 -12.96
C ALA A 59 11.29 1.43 -11.75
N GLU A 60 11.95 1.59 -10.61
CA GLU A 60 11.58 0.91 -9.35
C GLU A 60 10.18 1.31 -8.88
N ARG A 61 9.83 2.60 -8.92
CA ARG A 61 8.47 3.08 -8.60
C ARG A 61 7.41 2.47 -9.52
N ALA A 62 7.69 2.37 -10.82
CA ALA A 62 6.80 1.69 -11.77
C ALA A 62 6.68 0.18 -11.48
N ALA A 63 7.76 -0.47 -11.03
CA ALA A 63 7.73 -1.86 -10.59
C ALA A 63 6.94 -2.05 -9.28
N VAL A 64 7.00 -1.09 -8.36
CA VAL A 64 6.17 -1.07 -7.15
C VAL A 64 4.68 -0.99 -7.50
N GLN A 65 4.27 -0.17 -8.47
CA GLN A 65 2.88 -0.17 -8.95
C GLN A 65 2.43 -1.57 -9.39
N LYS A 66 3.29 -2.28 -10.15
CA LYS A 66 3.02 -3.66 -10.58
C LYS A 66 2.97 -4.64 -9.41
N ALA A 67 3.77 -4.44 -8.37
CA ALA A 67 3.73 -5.27 -7.16
C ALA A 67 2.41 -5.09 -6.38
N VAL A 68 1.89 -3.86 -6.30
CA VAL A 68 0.58 -3.59 -5.70
C VAL A 68 -0.56 -4.21 -6.52
N ILE A 69 -0.48 -4.14 -7.86
CA ILE A 69 -1.44 -4.85 -8.74
C ILE A 69 -1.36 -6.37 -8.56
N TRP A 70 -0.14 -6.92 -8.40
CA TRP A 70 0.05 -8.33 -8.08
C TRP A 70 -0.64 -8.70 -6.77
N PHE A 71 -0.52 -7.85 -5.74
CA PHE A 71 -1.16 -8.06 -4.44
C PHE A 71 -2.69 -8.06 -4.58
N ASP A 72 -3.24 -7.08 -5.30
CA ASP A 72 -4.67 -7.05 -5.60
C ASP A 72 -5.12 -8.33 -6.32
N ARG A 73 -4.38 -8.78 -7.34
CA ARG A 73 -4.70 -10.03 -8.05
C ARG A 73 -4.65 -11.25 -7.14
N ARG A 74 -3.70 -11.29 -6.22
CA ARG A 74 -3.45 -12.40 -5.30
C ARG A 74 -4.51 -12.50 -4.21
N MET A 75 -4.96 -11.36 -3.68
CA MET A 75 -5.89 -11.29 -2.55
C MET A 75 -7.34 -11.01 -2.96
N GLY A 76 -7.57 -10.27 -4.04
CA GLY A 76 -8.90 -9.85 -4.50
C GLY A 76 -9.95 -10.97 -4.50
N PRO A 77 -9.68 -12.13 -5.12
CA PRO A 77 -10.60 -13.27 -5.08
C PRO A 77 -10.74 -13.93 -3.69
N VAL A 78 -9.71 -13.86 -2.84
CA VAL A 78 -9.70 -14.47 -1.50
C VAL A 78 -10.58 -13.69 -0.53
N ILE A 79 -10.48 -12.36 -0.56
CA ILE A 79 -11.19 -11.47 0.38
C ILE A 79 -12.35 -10.69 -0.26
N GLY A 80 -12.72 -11.03 -1.50
CA GLY A 80 -13.87 -10.45 -2.19
C GLY A 80 -13.68 -9.03 -2.72
N THR A 81 -12.46 -8.48 -2.70
CA THR A 81 -12.16 -7.11 -3.15
C THR A 81 -11.93 -7.00 -4.67
N ALA A 82 -12.19 -8.06 -5.43
CA ALA A 82 -12.16 -8.06 -6.89
C ALA A 82 -13.19 -7.12 -7.55
N LYS A 83 -14.15 -6.62 -6.78
CA LYS A 83 -15.15 -5.63 -7.20
C LYS A 83 -14.96 -4.28 -6.49
N ARG A 84 -13.80 -4.05 -5.87
CA ARG A 84 -13.49 -2.81 -5.15
C ARG A 84 -13.66 -1.60 -6.07
N VAL A 85 -14.32 -0.57 -5.55
CA VAL A 85 -14.49 0.72 -6.22
C VAL A 85 -13.45 1.74 -5.75
N ALA A 86 -13.14 2.70 -6.62
CA ALA A 86 -12.26 3.82 -6.28
C ALA A 86 -12.89 4.71 -5.20
N LYS A 87 -12.06 5.24 -4.29
CA LYS A 87 -12.47 6.15 -3.23
C LYS A 87 -13.62 5.61 -2.36
N ALA A 88 -13.62 4.31 -2.09
CA ALA A 88 -14.66 3.68 -1.30
C ALA A 88 -14.68 4.27 0.13
N ASP A 89 -15.88 4.66 0.55
CA ASP A 89 -16.19 5.14 1.90
C ASP A 89 -17.55 4.59 2.37
N PHE A 90 -18.01 5.03 3.54
CA PHE A 90 -19.25 4.55 4.17
C PHE A 90 -20.50 4.70 3.29
N ARG A 91 -20.52 5.63 2.34
CA ARG A 91 -21.65 5.90 1.44
C ARG A 91 -21.87 4.80 0.40
N TYR A 92 -20.89 3.92 0.18
CA TYR A 92 -20.99 2.82 -0.77
C TYR A 92 -21.67 1.58 -0.20
N PHE A 93 -21.91 1.52 1.12
CA PHE A 93 -22.61 0.42 1.80
C PHE A 93 -22.11 -1.00 1.48
N ASP A 94 -20.89 -1.16 0.97
CA ASP A 94 -20.27 -2.46 0.65
C ASP A 94 -18.85 -2.57 1.23
N ALA A 95 -18.69 -2.12 2.48
CA ALA A 95 -17.42 -2.21 3.21
C ALA A 95 -16.79 -3.64 3.14
N PRO A 96 -17.54 -4.75 3.29
CA PRO A 96 -16.97 -6.10 3.26
C PRO A 96 -16.17 -6.47 1.99
N HIS A 97 -16.37 -5.75 0.88
CA HIS A 97 -15.68 -5.99 -0.38
C HIS A 97 -14.81 -4.81 -0.84
N ASN A 98 -14.54 -3.86 0.06
CA ASN A 98 -13.79 -2.65 -0.22
C ASN A 98 -12.70 -2.41 0.84
N TYR A 99 -11.84 -1.43 0.53
CA TYR A 99 -10.85 -0.86 1.42
C TYR A 99 -11.19 0.61 1.68
N ASP A 100 -11.03 1.07 2.90
CA ASP A 100 -10.89 2.50 3.16
C ASP A 100 -9.41 2.91 2.99
N CYS A 101 -9.12 4.20 3.18
CA CYS A 101 -7.76 4.73 3.06
C CYS A 101 -6.76 4.10 4.06
N TRP A 102 -7.29 3.65 5.20
CA TRP A 102 -6.53 3.03 6.28
C TRP A 102 -6.15 1.58 5.96
N ASP A 103 -7.07 0.82 5.39
CA ASP A 103 -6.84 -0.53 4.87
C ASP A 103 -5.80 -0.50 3.75
N THR A 104 -5.95 0.40 2.76
CA THR A 104 -4.99 0.52 1.65
C THR A 104 -3.61 0.95 2.14
N THR A 105 -3.53 1.89 3.07
CA THR A 105 -2.25 2.35 3.64
C THR A 105 -1.55 1.22 4.38
N ARG A 106 -2.28 0.48 5.25
CA ARG A 106 -1.74 -0.67 6.00
C ARG A 106 -1.25 -1.77 5.07
N ASN A 107 -2.08 -2.19 4.12
CA ASN A 107 -1.77 -3.30 3.22
C ASN A 107 -0.59 -2.95 2.31
N THR A 108 -0.61 -1.74 1.72
CA THR A 108 0.46 -1.30 0.82
C THR A 108 1.78 -1.13 1.59
N THR A 109 1.75 -0.48 2.76
CA THR A 109 2.95 -0.36 3.62
C THR A 109 3.49 -1.72 4.01
N SER A 110 2.61 -2.67 4.33
CA SER A 110 3.02 -4.02 4.70
C SER A 110 3.72 -4.75 3.56
N LEU A 111 3.14 -4.71 2.36
CA LEU A 111 3.78 -5.26 1.16
C LEU A 111 5.15 -4.62 0.92
N LEU A 112 5.25 -3.29 1.00
CA LEU A 112 6.52 -2.58 0.82
C LEU A 112 7.57 -2.99 1.85
N LEU A 113 7.18 -3.19 3.12
CA LEU A 113 8.10 -3.65 4.17
C LEU A 113 8.59 -5.08 3.91
N VAL A 114 7.72 -5.98 3.40
CA VAL A 114 8.15 -7.34 2.98
C VAL A 114 9.15 -7.26 1.83
N LEU A 115 8.88 -6.43 0.81
CA LEU A 115 9.79 -6.23 -0.32
C LEU A 115 11.13 -5.64 0.13
N GLN A 116 11.11 -4.73 1.11
CA GLN A 116 12.32 -4.17 1.71
C GLN A 116 13.11 -5.21 2.49
N GLU A 117 12.44 -6.05 3.29
CA GLU A 117 13.06 -7.13 4.06
C GLU A 117 13.74 -8.15 3.14
N TRP A 118 13.11 -8.46 2.00
CA TRP A 118 13.70 -9.29 0.95
C TRP A 118 14.78 -8.59 0.12
N ARG A 119 15.12 -7.34 0.44
CA ARG A 119 16.12 -6.52 -0.25
C ARG A 119 15.82 -6.29 -1.74
N LEU A 120 14.53 -6.22 -2.10
CA LEU A 120 14.09 -5.99 -3.48
C LEU A 120 13.97 -4.50 -3.84
N LEU A 121 14.05 -3.60 -2.87
CA LEU A 121 14.07 -2.15 -3.08
C LEU A 121 15.52 -1.63 -3.05
N ARG A 122 16.04 -1.25 -4.22
CA ARG A 122 17.40 -0.75 -4.42
C ARG A 122 17.47 0.76 -4.24
N TYR A 123 16.51 1.50 -4.78
CA TYR A 123 16.53 2.96 -4.83
C TYR A 123 15.75 3.60 -3.70
N HIS A 124 14.80 2.88 -3.09
CA HIS A 124 13.95 3.42 -2.03
C HIS A 124 14.09 2.65 -0.71
N VAL A 125 13.66 3.31 0.35
CA VAL A 125 13.26 2.71 1.64
C VAL A 125 11.78 2.99 1.89
N VAL A 126 11.14 2.19 2.74
CA VAL A 126 9.77 2.47 3.20
C VAL A 126 9.79 3.61 4.20
N GLY A 127 9.03 4.66 3.92
CA GLY A 127 8.86 5.84 4.78
C GLY A 127 7.75 5.68 5.82
N ASN A 128 7.53 6.74 6.59
CA ASN A 128 6.35 6.83 7.46
C ASN A 128 5.10 7.09 6.60
N PRO A 129 3.92 6.56 6.98
CA PRO A 129 2.69 6.91 6.30
C PRO A 129 2.43 8.42 6.40
N HIS A 130 1.89 9.00 5.33
CA HIS A 130 1.51 10.41 5.29
C HIS A 130 -0.01 10.57 5.36
N TYR A 131 -0.43 11.69 5.94
CA TYR A 131 -1.82 12.10 6.09
C TYR A 131 -2.06 13.43 5.39
N ARG A 132 -3.23 13.58 4.76
CA ARG A 132 -3.78 14.86 4.32
C ARG A 132 -5.24 14.98 4.77
N GLY A 133 -5.75 16.21 4.80
CA GLY A 133 -7.12 16.49 5.20
C GLY A 133 -7.21 17.86 5.87
N ASN A 134 -8.05 18.72 5.31
CA ASN A 134 -8.23 20.08 5.81
C ASN A 134 -9.68 20.51 5.57
N ALA A 135 -10.45 20.58 6.65
CA ALA A 135 -11.87 20.93 6.61
C ALA A 135 -12.13 22.34 6.06
N LEU A 136 -11.18 23.29 6.21
CA LEU A 136 -11.34 24.66 5.73
C LEU A 136 -11.34 24.77 4.21
N VAL A 137 -10.72 23.80 3.52
CA VAL A 137 -10.67 23.72 2.05
C VAL A 137 -11.40 22.48 1.52
N LEU A 138 -12.25 21.87 2.36
CA LEU A 138 -13.03 20.66 2.02
C LEU A 138 -12.20 19.45 1.56
N GLN A 139 -10.92 19.38 1.94
CA GLN A 139 -10.07 18.23 1.60
C GLN A 139 -10.37 17.05 2.52
N THR A 140 -10.67 15.90 1.91
CA THR A 140 -11.05 14.68 2.63
C THR A 140 -9.86 14.12 3.41
N PRO A 141 -10.04 13.74 4.70
CA PRO A 141 -9.03 13.00 5.46
C PRO A 141 -8.59 11.73 4.73
N HIS A 142 -7.30 11.62 4.44
CA HIS A 142 -6.76 10.53 3.63
C HIS A 142 -5.33 10.18 4.07
N ASN A 143 -4.97 8.91 3.96
CA ASN A 143 -3.65 8.40 4.32
C ASN A 143 -3.03 7.66 3.14
N THR A 144 -1.70 7.61 3.08
CA THR A 144 -0.99 6.84 2.05
C THR A 144 0.27 6.15 2.57
N ALA A 145 0.63 5.05 1.91
CA ALA A 145 1.93 4.41 2.08
C ALA A 145 3.02 5.24 1.38
N VAL A 146 4.26 5.15 1.85
CA VAL A 146 5.33 6.06 1.40
C VAL A 146 6.62 5.31 1.09
N LEU A 147 7.25 5.71 -0.01
CA LEU A 147 8.63 5.38 -0.35
C LEU A 147 9.50 6.62 -0.24
N VAL A 148 10.69 6.50 0.32
CA VAL A 148 11.69 7.56 0.37
C VAL A 148 12.83 7.18 -0.57
N ASP A 149 13.09 8.02 -1.56
CA ASP A 149 14.23 7.85 -2.46
C ASP A 149 15.54 8.01 -1.67
N ARG A 150 16.42 7.01 -1.74
CA ARG A 150 17.67 6.98 -0.96
C ARG A 150 18.64 8.09 -1.36
N GLY A 151 18.66 8.46 -2.63
CA GLY A 151 19.60 9.46 -3.17
C GLY A 151 19.09 10.88 -2.96
N THR A 152 17.85 11.13 -3.36
CA THR A 152 17.27 12.49 -3.34
C THR A 152 16.56 12.83 -2.04
N LYS A 153 16.24 11.83 -1.20
CA LYS A 153 15.40 11.95 0.01
C LYS A 153 13.96 12.39 -0.25
N ILE A 154 13.55 12.48 -1.52
CA ILE A 154 12.18 12.80 -1.89
C ILE A 154 11.27 11.65 -1.47
N GLU A 155 10.17 12.01 -0.81
CA GLU A 155 9.11 11.08 -0.43
C GLU A 155 8.07 10.96 -1.55
N TRP A 156 7.64 9.73 -1.81
CA TRP A 156 6.68 9.36 -2.84
C TRP A 156 5.52 8.61 -2.20
N ALA A 157 4.30 9.09 -2.42
CA ALA A 157 3.09 8.37 -2.10
C ALA A 157 3.01 7.08 -2.93
N VAL A 158 2.42 6.02 -2.36
CA VAL A 158 1.98 4.82 -3.06
C VAL A 158 0.52 4.59 -2.65
N ASP A 159 -0.38 5.25 -3.35
CA ASP A 159 -1.77 5.40 -2.95
C ASP A 159 -2.71 4.53 -3.79
N LEU A 160 -3.29 3.51 -3.15
CA LEU A 160 -4.21 2.57 -3.80
C LEU A 160 -5.68 2.99 -3.65
N TRP A 161 -6.03 3.83 -2.67
CA TRP A 161 -7.43 4.13 -2.34
C TRP A 161 -8.20 4.83 -3.49
N PRO A 162 -7.60 5.74 -4.28
CA PRO A 162 -8.27 6.34 -5.43
C PRO A 162 -8.54 5.37 -6.59
N ARG A 163 -8.17 4.09 -6.47
CA ARG A 163 -8.07 3.17 -7.60
C ARG A 163 -8.95 1.93 -7.41
N GLY A 164 -9.64 1.57 -8.49
CA GLY A 164 -10.43 0.33 -8.54
C GLY A 164 -9.56 -0.93 -8.57
N TYR A 165 -10.18 -2.09 -8.52
CA TYR A 165 -9.49 -3.38 -8.60
C TYR A 165 -8.55 -3.48 -9.83
N LEU A 166 -7.32 -3.97 -9.62
CA LEU A 166 -6.25 -4.15 -10.62
C LEU A 166 -5.80 -2.88 -11.36
N GLN A 167 -6.20 -1.70 -10.89
CA GLN A 167 -5.65 -0.45 -11.39
C GLN A 167 -4.33 -0.14 -10.67
N PRO A 168 -3.34 0.46 -11.36
CA PRO A 168 -2.11 0.88 -10.71
C PRO A 168 -2.40 1.90 -9.60
N PRO A 169 -1.73 1.81 -8.43
CA PRO A 169 -1.81 2.87 -7.41
C PRO A 169 -1.18 4.15 -7.95
N ASP A 170 -1.62 5.28 -7.42
CA ASP A 170 -1.00 6.56 -7.72
C ASP A 170 0.36 6.64 -7.03
N VAL A 171 1.41 6.90 -7.81
CA VAL A 171 2.78 7.05 -7.30
C VAL A 171 3.35 8.38 -7.74
N MET A 172 3.44 9.31 -6.78
CA MET A 172 3.82 10.70 -7.02
C MET A 172 4.53 11.31 -5.79
N PRO A 173 5.26 12.41 -5.94
CA PRO A 173 5.88 13.09 -4.79
C PRO A 173 4.84 13.50 -3.75
N ILE A 174 5.17 13.38 -2.47
CA ILE A 174 4.26 13.75 -1.36
C ILE A 174 3.80 15.21 -1.47
N THR A 175 4.68 16.12 -1.90
CA THR A 175 4.35 17.54 -2.11
C THR A 175 3.24 17.77 -3.12
N ARG A 176 3.06 16.87 -4.09
CA ARG A 176 1.92 16.86 -4.99
C ARG A 176 0.73 16.14 -4.37
N TRP A 177 0.95 14.96 -3.78
CA TRP A 177 -0.13 14.15 -3.21
C TRP A 177 -0.94 14.90 -2.14
N VAL A 178 -0.30 15.76 -1.34
CA VAL A 178 -0.99 16.55 -0.30
C VAL A 178 -1.95 17.60 -0.86
N THR A 179 -1.89 17.92 -2.15
CA THR A 179 -2.80 18.88 -2.81
C THR A 179 -3.91 18.20 -3.60
N GLU A 180 -3.89 16.87 -3.72
CA GLU A 180 -4.93 16.11 -4.43
C GLU A 180 -6.16 15.92 -3.53
N ASP A 181 -7.34 15.73 -4.14
CA ASP A 181 -8.62 15.49 -3.46
C ASP A 181 -8.94 14.00 -3.24
#